data_AF-A0A930TUQ6-F1
#
_entry.id   AF-A0A930TUQ6-F1
#
_cell.length_a   1.000
_cell.length_b   1.000
_cell.length_c   1.000
_cell.angle_alpha   90.00
_cell.angle_beta   90.00
_cell.angle_gamma   90.00
#
_symmetry.space_group_name_H-M   'P 1'
#
loop_
_entity.id
_entity.type
_entity.pdbx_description
1 polymer ?
#
loop_
_entity_poly.entity_id
_entity_poly.type
_entity_poly.pdbx_seq_one_letter_code
_entity_poly.pdbx_strand_id
1 'polypeptide(L)'
;MPGSVVWQNIGGNDQNLTFGILGGDESAGTAITCSDPWIGESSNRLGYAVNLGWMSTLSSNFNGGEDDVALPNTDEDFWEQRVGGGFQIMQQPTPEFGWAAGLSYQLLSVRNGMFSNKLFSEDEFGNTLTLSDDGTDTLLTANFALYLNEANDLLYPTSGTRVQFGLD
;
A
#
# COMPACT_ATOMS: atom_id res chain seq x y z
N MET A 1 13.20 5.02 -11.31
CA MET A 1 13.35 3.58 -11.61
C MET A 1 12.90 2.73 -10.43
N PRO A 2 11.82 1.94 -10.59
CA PRO A 2 11.46 0.89 -9.65
C PRO A 2 12.29 -0.38 -9.90
N GLY A 3 12.51 -1.16 -8.85
CA GLY A 3 13.14 -2.47 -8.91
C GLY A 3 12.64 -3.38 -7.79
N SER A 4 12.69 -4.69 -7.98
CA SER A 4 12.29 -5.65 -6.94
C SER A 4 13.10 -6.93 -7.00
N VAL A 5 13.32 -7.54 -5.84
CA VAL A 5 13.89 -8.88 -5.68
C VAL A 5 12.83 -9.76 -5.03
N VAL A 6 12.62 -10.95 -5.58
CA VAL A 6 11.66 -11.94 -5.08
C VAL A 6 12.43 -13.20 -4.70
N TRP A 7 12.27 -13.64 -3.47
CA TRP A 7 12.67 -14.97 -3.01
C TRP A 7 11.42 -15.83 -2.91
N GLN A 8 11.44 -16.95 -3.64
CA GLN A 8 10.30 -17.87 -3.72
C GLN A 8 10.59 -19.16 -2.99
N ASN A 9 9.53 -19.80 -2.51
CA ASN A 9 9.57 -21.09 -1.83
C ASN A 9 10.62 -21.14 -0.71
N ILE A 10 10.61 -20.12 0.15
CA ILE A 10 11.56 -19.99 1.25
C ILE A 10 11.35 -21.16 2.22
N GLY A 11 12.41 -21.94 2.43
CA GLY A 11 12.37 -23.10 3.31
C GLY A 11 11.55 -24.29 2.81
N GLY A 12 11.09 -24.28 1.55
CA GLY A 12 10.30 -25.39 0.97
C GLY A 12 8.80 -25.33 1.27
N ASN A 13 8.31 -24.20 1.81
CA ASN A 13 6.92 -24.04 2.27
C ASN A 13 6.07 -23.11 1.39
N ASP A 14 6.45 -22.90 0.12
CA ASP A 14 5.79 -21.97 -0.83
C ASP A 14 5.69 -20.50 -0.36
N GLN A 15 6.44 -20.15 0.69
CA GLN A 15 6.53 -18.79 1.21
C GLN A 15 7.33 -17.89 0.27
N ASN A 16 6.82 -16.70 0.02
CA ASN A 16 7.46 -15.70 -0.83
C ASN A 16 7.80 -14.44 -0.03
N LEU A 17 9.05 -13.98 -0.17
CA LEU A 17 9.50 -12.68 0.33
C LEU A 17 9.82 -11.80 -0.87
N THR A 18 9.26 -10.60 -0.90
CA THR A 18 9.52 -9.60 -1.93
C THR A 18 10.09 -8.36 -1.28
N PHE A 19 11.21 -7.87 -1.80
CA PHE A 19 11.77 -6.56 -1.48
C PHE A 19 11.68 -5.66 -2.71
N GLY A 20 11.00 -4.53 -2.59
CA GLY A 20 10.85 -3.53 -3.63
C GLY A 20 11.55 -2.22 -3.26
N ILE A 21 12.10 -1.56 -4.26
CA ILE A 21 12.64 -0.20 -4.17
C ILE A 21 12.06 0.66 -5.28
N LEU A 22 11.85 1.93 -4.97
CA LEU A 22 11.52 2.99 -5.90
C LEU A 22 12.51 4.12 -5.68
N GLY A 23 13.07 4.67 -6.75
CA GLY A 23 13.87 5.89 -6.67
C GLY A 23 13.75 6.69 -7.95
N GLY A 24 13.54 7.99 -7.85
CA GLY A 24 13.44 8.94 -8.94
C GLY A 24 13.58 10.36 -8.40
N ASP A 25 13.52 11.34 -9.28
CA ASP A 25 13.78 12.74 -8.90
C ASP A 25 12.70 13.30 -7.95
N GLU A 26 11.47 12.81 -8.08
CA GLU A 26 10.30 13.26 -7.30
C GLU A 26 9.74 12.17 -6.37
N SER A 27 10.44 11.02 -6.26
CA SER A 27 9.94 9.92 -5.44
C SER A 27 11.02 8.97 -4.96
N ALA A 28 10.87 8.46 -3.75
CA ALA A 28 11.63 7.33 -3.24
C ALA A 28 10.73 6.43 -2.42
N GLY A 29 11.05 5.15 -2.38
CA GLY A 29 10.26 4.19 -1.62
C GLY A 29 10.94 2.86 -1.44
N THR A 30 10.52 2.15 -0.40
CA THR A 30 10.89 0.76 -0.16
C THR A 30 9.66 -0.01 0.34
N ALA A 31 9.58 -1.29 -0.02
CA ALA A 31 8.53 -2.16 0.44
C ALA A 31 9.07 -3.56 0.70
N ILE A 32 8.57 -4.21 1.75
CA ILE A 32 8.82 -5.61 2.06
C ILE A 32 7.47 -6.30 2.18
N THR A 33 7.29 -7.38 1.43
CA THR A 33 6.08 -8.21 1.49
C THR A 33 6.46 -9.65 1.74
N CYS A 34 5.90 -10.23 2.80
CA CYS A 34 5.98 -11.65 3.08
C CYS A 34 4.60 -12.28 2.85
N SER A 35 4.54 -13.43 2.20
CA SER A 35 3.29 -14.15 1.98
C SER A 35 3.47 -15.65 2.08
N ASP A 36 2.46 -16.31 2.62
CA ASP A 36 2.31 -17.76 2.62
C ASP A 36 0.94 -18.07 2.01
N PRO A 37 0.88 -18.68 0.82
CA PRO A 37 -0.38 -18.93 0.16
C PRO A 37 -1.22 -20.01 0.88
N TRP A 38 -0.57 -20.96 1.57
CA TRP A 38 -1.26 -22.08 2.23
C TRP A 38 -0.52 -22.51 3.50
N ILE A 39 -0.95 -21.99 4.66
CA ILE A 39 -0.36 -22.31 5.96
C ILE A 39 -0.45 -23.82 6.21
N GLY A 40 0.70 -24.48 6.29
CA GLY A 40 0.84 -25.85 6.79
C GLY A 40 0.09 -26.92 5.98
N GLU A 41 0.09 -26.83 4.64
CA GLU A 41 -0.62 -27.76 3.73
C GLU A 41 -2.13 -27.86 4.00
N SER A 42 -2.73 -26.81 4.59
CA SER A 42 -4.14 -26.76 4.97
C SER A 42 -5.06 -27.12 3.79
N SER A 43 -5.93 -28.11 3.98
CA SER A 43 -6.99 -28.50 3.03
C SER A 43 -7.90 -27.33 2.62
N ASN A 44 -8.05 -26.36 3.51
CA ASN A 44 -8.92 -25.20 3.32
C ASN A 44 -8.20 -24.01 2.70
N ARG A 45 -6.94 -24.19 2.26
CA ARG A 45 -6.19 -23.19 1.49
C ARG A 45 -6.18 -21.79 2.14
N LEU A 46 -5.90 -21.77 3.44
CA LEU A 46 -5.77 -20.54 4.22
C LEU A 46 -4.36 -19.99 4.06
N GLY A 47 -4.23 -18.77 3.60
CA GLY A 47 -2.96 -18.05 3.44
C GLY A 47 -2.97 -16.70 4.15
N TYR A 48 -1.80 -16.08 4.20
CA TYR A 48 -1.63 -14.73 4.73
C TYR A 48 -0.60 -13.94 3.93
N ALA A 49 -0.69 -12.61 4.04
CA ALA A 49 0.32 -11.68 3.58
C ALA A 49 0.53 -10.58 4.62
N VAL A 50 1.78 -10.18 4.79
CA VAL A 50 2.19 -9.02 5.57
C VAL A 50 2.98 -8.11 4.65
N ASN A 51 2.65 -6.82 4.64
CA ASN A 51 3.43 -5.81 3.92
C ASN A 51 3.87 -4.71 4.88
N LEU A 52 5.05 -4.17 4.63
CA LEU A 52 5.58 -2.97 5.27
C LEU A 52 6.17 -2.08 4.18
N GLY A 53 6.00 -0.78 4.31
CA GLY A 53 6.47 0.15 3.29
C GLY A 53 6.74 1.55 3.83
N TRP A 54 7.65 2.20 3.13
CA TRP A 54 7.95 3.62 3.25
C TRP A 54 7.95 4.21 1.84
N MET A 55 7.31 5.36 1.66
CA MET A 55 7.29 6.09 0.41
C MET A 55 7.33 7.59 0.69
N SER A 56 8.07 8.33 -0.12
CA SER A 56 8.16 9.78 -0.08
C SER A 56 8.01 10.30 -1.51
N THR A 57 7.09 11.24 -1.72
CA THR A 57 6.76 11.78 -3.04
C THR A 57 6.59 13.28 -2.98
N LEU A 58 7.08 13.97 -4.01
CA LEU A 58 6.74 15.36 -4.25
C LEU A 58 5.22 15.48 -4.47
N SER A 59 4.54 16.31 -3.69
CA SER A 59 3.08 16.39 -3.74
C SER A 59 2.63 17.29 -4.89
N SER A 60 1.95 16.73 -5.88
CA SER A 60 1.32 17.55 -6.95
C SER A 60 0.12 18.35 -6.46
N ASN A 61 -0.41 18.05 -5.28
CA ASN A 61 -1.57 18.76 -4.73
C ASN A 61 -1.21 20.16 -4.23
N PHE A 62 0.05 20.35 -3.82
CA PHE A 62 0.55 21.60 -3.25
C PHE A 62 1.58 22.29 -4.14
N ASN A 63 2.25 21.55 -5.04
CA ASN A 63 3.25 22.10 -5.95
C ASN A 63 2.69 22.30 -7.36
N GLY A 64 2.92 23.48 -7.97
CA GLY A 64 2.63 23.75 -9.39
C GLY A 64 1.25 24.35 -9.71
N GLY A 65 0.57 24.92 -8.73
CA GLY A 65 -0.66 25.70 -8.91
C GLY A 65 -0.43 27.10 -9.49
N GLU A 66 -1.52 27.82 -9.79
CA GLU A 66 -1.44 29.25 -10.20
C GLU A 66 -0.96 30.15 -9.06
N ASP A 67 -1.35 29.80 -7.84
CA ASP A 67 -0.86 30.42 -6.60
C ASP A 67 0.32 29.59 -6.08
N ASP A 68 1.47 30.25 -5.92
CA ASP A 68 2.65 29.67 -5.28
C ASP A 68 2.42 29.73 -3.77
N VAL A 69 2.30 28.56 -3.15
CA VAL A 69 2.13 28.41 -1.70
C VAL A 69 3.36 27.65 -1.22
N ALA A 70 3.99 28.12 -0.15
CA ALA A 70 5.18 27.49 0.43
C ALA A 70 4.94 26.94 1.84
N LEU A 71 5.87 26.08 2.28
CA LEU A 71 5.93 25.62 3.66
C LEU A 71 6.43 26.74 4.60
N PRO A 72 5.91 26.86 5.84
CA PRO A 72 6.29 27.93 6.77
C PRO A 72 7.80 28.08 6.98
N ASN A 73 8.29 29.28 6.69
CA ASN A 73 9.70 29.67 6.83
C ASN A 73 10.67 28.83 5.97
N THR A 74 10.22 28.33 4.82
CA THR A 74 11.05 27.60 3.84
C THR A 74 10.56 27.86 2.43
N ASP A 75 11.47 28.06 1.47
CA ASP A 75 11.15 28.08 0.03
C ASP A 75 11.21 26.66 -0.58
N GLU A 76 10.84 25.64 0.20
CA GLU A 76 11.01 24.23 -0.15
C GLU A 76 9.67 23.59 -0.49
N ASP A 77 9.70 22.66 -1.46
CA ASP A 77 8.51 21.97 -1.93
C ASP A 77 7.87 21.06 -0.89
N PHE A 78 6.59 20.75 -1.10
CA PHE A 78 5.83 19.82 -0.26
C PHE A 78 6.13 18.37 -0.64
N TRP A 79 6.65 17.61 0.32
CA TRP A 79 6.85 16.17 0.22
C TRP A 79 5.87 15.43 1.11
N GLU A 80 5.09 14.54 0.52
CA GLU A 80 4.23 13.59 1.23
C GLU A 80 5.01 12.33 1.54
N GLN A 81 5.18 12.03 2.83
CA GLN A 81 5.78 10.78 3.29
C GLN A 81 4.73 9.87 3.92
N ARG A 82 4.69 8.63 3.44
CA ARG A 82 3.80 7.56 3.89
C ARG A 82 4.63 6.43 4.47
N VAL A 83 4.34 6.06 5.71
CA VAL A 83 4.96 4.91 6.38
C VAL A 83 3.85 4.03 6.89
N GLY A 84 3.85 2.77 6.53
CA GLY A 84 2.74 1.92 6.89
C GLY A 84 2.99 0.45 6.68
N GLY A 85 1.98 -0.31 7.07
CA GLY A 85 1.99 -1.74 6.96
C GLY A 85 0.58 -2.30 6.93
N GLY A 86 0.48 -3.53 6.49
CA GLY A 86 -0.78 -4.23 6.44
C GLY A 86 -0.61 -5.71 6.66
N PHE A 87 -1.70 -6.33 7.08
CA PHE A 87 -1.84 -7.76 7.20
C PHE A 87 -3.13 -8.18 6.52
N GLN A 88 -3.06 -9.26 5.78
CA GLN A 88 -4.20 -9.84 5.08
C GLN A 88 -4.22 -11.35 5.31
N ILE A 89 -5.42 -11.87 5.53
CA ILE A 89 -5.74 -13.29 5.45
C ILE A 89 -6.51 -13.52 4.17
N MET A 90 -6.24 -14.62 3.49
CA MET A 90 -6.97 -15.06 2.32
C MET A 90 -7.28 -16.53 2.42
N GLN A 91 -8.44 -16.94 1.93
CA GLN A 91 -8.83 -18.34 1.95
C GLN A 91 -9.62 -18.70 0.71
N GLN A 92 -9.33 -19.89 0.19
CA GLN A 92 -10.06 -20.46 -0.95
C GLN A 92 -10.66 -21.83 -0.55
N PRO A 93 -11.81 -21.85 0.16
CA PRO A 93 -12.39 -23.09 0.66
C PRO A 93 -12.92 -23.99 -0.47
N THR A 94 -13.27 -23.45 -1.63
CA THR A 94 -13.61 -24.23 -2.84
C THR A 94 -12.86 -23.67 -4.06
N PRO A 95 -12.69 -24.44 -5.15
CA PRO A 95 -12.04 -23.93 -6.36
C PRO A 95 -12.70 -22.66 -6.91
N GLU A 96 -14.01 -22.53 -6.75
CA GLU A 96 -14.84 -21.45 -7.30
C GLU A 96 -14.89 -20.24 -6.39
N PHE A 97 -14.83 -20.42 -5.07
CA PHE A 97 -15.02 -19.36 -4.09
C PHE A 97 -13.77 -19.07 -3.26
N GLY A 98 -13.47 -17.80 -3.10
CA GLY A 98 -12.41 -17.33 -2.22
C GLY A 98 -12.76 -15.97 -1.61
N TRP A 99 -12.12 -15.69 -0.48
CA TRP A 99 -12.27 -14.42 0.22
C TRP A 99 -10.92 -13.95 0.77
N ALA A 100 -10.83 -12.66 1.01
CA ALA A 100 -9.73 -12.05 1.72
C ALA A 100 -10.23 -10.97 2.66
N ALA A 101 -9.56 -10.82 3.80
CA ALA A 101 -9.80 -9.75 4.75
C ALA A 101 -8.45 -9.23 5.23
N GLY A 102 -8.33 -7.91 5.36
CA GLY A 102 -7.09 -7.30 5.81
C GLY A 102 -7.32 -6.03 6.61
N LEU A 103 -6.25 -5.63 7.28
CA LEU A 103 -6.14 -4.37 7.99
C LEU A 103 -4.84 -3.72 7.57
N SER A 104 -4.88 -2.42 7.30
CA SER A 104 -3.68 -1.62 7.06
C SER A 104 -3.67 -0.37 7.92
N TYR A 105 -2.46 0.04 8.28
CA TYR A 105 -2.18 1.20 9.10
C TYR A 105 -1.13 2.03 8.39
N GLN A 106 -1.40 3.33 8.21
CA GLN A 106 -0.49 4.25 7.53
C GLN A 106 -0.40 5.58 8.28
N LEU A 107 0.82 6.03 8.46
CA LEU A 107 1.17 7.38 8.88
C LEU A 107 1.45 8.21 7.63
N LEU A 108 0.72 9.29 7.44
CA LEU A 108 0.91 10.27 6.38
C LEU A 108 1.50 11.54 7.02
N SER A 109 2.54 12.11 6.42
CA SER A 109 3.13 13.35 6.93
C SER A 109 3.56 14.25 5.77
N VAL A 110 3.47 15.56 6.00
CA VAL A 110 3.97 16.57 5.06
C VAL A 110 5.30 17.13 5.56
N ARG A 111 6.28 17.19 4.65
CA ARG A 111 7.69 17.49 4.92
C ARG A 111 8.25 18.41 3.85
N ASN A 112 9.35 19.09 4.14
CA ASN A 112 10.05 19.98 3.21
C ASN A 112 11.14 19.28 2.37
N GLY A 113 11.14 17.96 2.33
CA GLY A 113 12.15 17.22 1.57
C GLY A 113 11.97 15.72 1.67
N MET A 114 12.46 15.02 0.63
CA MET A 114 12.30 13.58 0.46
C MET A 114 12.71 12.76 1.70
N PHE A 115 13.79 13.15 2.38
CA PHE A 115 14.34 12.50 3.57
C PHE A 115 14.36 13.41 4.80
N SER A 116 13.57 14.48 4.79
CA SER A 116 13.56 15.46 5.87
C SER A 116 12.84 14.93 7.11
N ASN A 117 13.30 15.36 8.28
CA ASN A 117 12.62 15.09 9.56
C ASN A 117 11.67 16.21 10.00
N LYS A 118 11.63 17.34 9.27
CA LYS A 118 10.78 18.49 9.62
C LYS A 118 9.34 18.24 9.13
N LEU A 119 8.41 18.29 10.08
CA LEU A 119 6.98 18.09 9.86
C LEU A 119 6.27 19.43 9.74
N PHE A 120 5.19 19.45 8.96
CA PHE A 120 4.35 20.61 8.78
C PHE A 120 2.88 20.20 8.80
N SER A 121 2.10 20.85 9.65
CA SER A 121 0.64 20.71 9.72
C SER A 121 -0.10 21.82 8.99
N GLU A 122 0.58 22.92 8.66
CA GLU A 122 0.02 24.10 8.02
C GLU A 122 0.97 24.66 6.96
N ASP A 123 0.43 25.37 5.98
CA ASP A 123 1.17 26.17 5.00
C ASP A 123 1.54 27.57 5.55
N GLU A 124 2.25 28.38 4.75
CA GLU A 124 2.63 29.75 5.14
C GLU A 124 1.46 30.69 5.44
N PHE A 125 0.25 30.37 4.96
CA PHE A 125 -0.98 31.14 5.17
C PHE A 125 -1.83 30.59 6.33
N GLY A 126 -1.40 29.52 6.99
CA GLY A 126 -2.12 28.86 8.08
C GLY A 126 -3.24 27.92 7.59
N ASN A 127 -3.23 27.51 6.32
CA ASN A 127 -4.15 26.47 5.86
C ASN A 127 -3.65 25.10 6.31
N THR A 128 -4.56 24.29 6.80
CA THR A 128 -4.29 22.94 7.31
C THR A 128 -3.86 21.98 6.19
N LEU A 129 -2.68 21.37 6.34
CA LEU A 129 -2.10 20.36 5.43
C LEU A 129 -2.37 18.92 5.92
N THR A 130 -2.53 18.74 7.23
CA THR A 130 -2.86 17.46 7.88
C THR A 130 -4.03 17.65 8.82
N LEU A 131 -4.93 16.67 8.92
CA LEU A 131 -6.07 16.72 9.84
C LEU A 131 -5.62 16.89 11.31
N SER A 132 -4.44 16.38 11.67
CA SER A 132 -3.80 16.59 12.96
C SER A 132 -2.89 17.83 12.98
N ASP A 133 -2.81 18.47 14.15
CA ASP A 133 -1.97 19.66 14.35
C ASP A 133 -0.45 19.33 14.43
N ASP A 134 -0.08 18.06 14.53
CA ASP A 134 1.31 17.60 14.67
C ASP A 134 2.02 17.29 13.33
N GLY A 135 1.32 17.48 12.21
CA GLY A 135 1.86 17.27 10.86
C GLY A 135 1.89 15.79 10.44
N THR A 136 1.23 14.91 11.20
CA THR A 136 1.16 13.47 10.91
C THR A 136 -0.25 12.90 11.08
N ASP A 137 -0.90 12.58 9.96
CA ASP A 137 -2.20 11.92 9.96
C ASP A 137 -2.07 10.40 10.03
N THR A 138 -3.01 9.77 10.73
CA THR A 138 -3.11 8.32 10.82
C THR A 138 -4.32 7.82 10.02
N LEU A 139 -4.09 6.86 9.13
CA LEU A 139 -5.13 6.15 8.39
C LEU A 139 -5.14 4.68 8.78
N LEU A 140 -6.28 4.21 9.30
CA LEU A 140 -6.57 2.80 9.52
C LEU A 140 -7.63 2.35 8.51
N THR A 141 -7.32 1.34 7.72
CA THR A 141 -8.21 0.82 6.68
C THR A 141 -8.49 -0.66 6.91
N ALA A 142 -9.73 -1.06 6.69
CA ALA A 142 -10.16 -2.46 6.76
C ALA A 142 -10.66 -2.90 5.40
N ASN A 143 -9.95 -3.82 4.76
CA ASN A 143 -10.29 -4.28 3.44
C ASN A 143 -10.94 -5.66 3.47
N PHE A 144 -11.93 -5.87 2.62
CA PHE A 144 -12.56 -7.17 2.43
C PHE A 144 -12.85 -7.41 0.95
N ALA A 145 -12.55 -8.62 0.48
CA ALA A 145 -12.78 -9.02 -0.89
C ALA A 145 -13.40 -10.43 -0.97
N LEU A 146 -14.29 -10.61 -1.93
CA LEU A 146 -14.90 -11.88 -2.30
C LEU A 146 -14.69 -12.12 -3.79
N TYR A 147 -14.41 -13.37 -4.14
CA TYR A 147 -14.31 -13.84 -5.51
C TYR A 147 -15.14 -15.12 -5.65
N LEU A 148 -15.98 -15.15 -6.68
CA LEU A 148 -16.69 -16.34 -7.14
C LEU A 148 -16.41 -16.51 -8.64
N ASN A 149 -15.99 -17.68 -9.06
CA ASN A 149 -15.73 -17.97 -10.46
C ASN A 149 -16.13 -19.40 -10.81
N GLU A 150 -17.20 -19.48 -11.59
CA GLU A 150 -17.77 -20.71 -12.14
C GLU A 150 -17.52 -20.79 -13.65
N ALA A 151 -16.61 -19.98 -14.18
CA ALA A 151 -16.24 -20.03 -15.59
C ALA A 151 -15.52 -21.36 -15.92
N ASN A 152 -15.81 -21.91 -17.09
CA ASN A 152 -15.26 -23.19 -17.52
C ASN A 152 -13.77 -23.15 -17.89
N ASP A 153 -13.23 -21.97 -18.21
CA ASP A 153 -11.81 -21.76 -18.50
C ASP A 153 -11.39 -20.38 -17.98
N LEU A 154 -10.21 -20.30 -17.34
CA LEU A 154 -9.68 -19.08 -16.72
C LEU A 154 -9.08 -18.09 -17.73
N LEU A 155 -8.61 -18.58 -18.87
CA LEU A 155 -7.92 -17.79 -19.90
C LEU A 155 -8.84 -17.52 -21.09
N TYR A 156 -9.71 -18.47 -21.44
CA TYR A 156 -10.60 -18.41 -22.60
C TYR A 156 -12.03 -18.87 -22.25
N PRO A 157 -12.75 -18.13 -21.38
CA PRO A 157 -14.08 -18.54 -20.92
C PRO A 157 -15.08 -18.56 -22.07
N THR A 158 -15.83 -19.66 -22.18
CA THR A 158 -16.92 -19.82 -23.17
C THR A 158 -18.28 -20.02 -22.51
N SER A 159 -18.32 -20.26 -21.20
CA SER A 159 -19.53 -20.35 -20.39
C SER A 159 -19.20 -20.11 -18.91
N GLY A 160 -20.19 -19.66 -18.13
CA GLY A 160 -20.12 -19.50 -16.67
C GLY A 160 -20.17 -18.05 -16.20
N THR A 161 -19.98 -17.85 -14.90
CA THR A 161 -20.12 -16.55 -14.22
C THR A 161 -18.88 -16.25 -13.38
N ARG A 162 -18.43 -15.00 -13.40
CA ARG A 162 -17.40 -14.48 -12.49
C ARG A 162 -17.90 -13.25 -11.76
N VAL A 163 -17.83 -13.27 -10.44
CA VAL A 163 -18.17 -12.15 -9.55
C VAL A 163 -16.95 -11.81 -8.71
N GLN A 164 -16.61 -10.54 -8.65
CA GLN A 164 -15.60 -10.01 -7.73
C GLN A 164 -16.22 -8.82 -7.01
N PHE A 165 -16.06 -8.81 -5.70
CA PHE A 165 -16.51 -7.73 -4.84
C PHE A 165 -15.38 -7.34 -3.90
N GLY A 166 -15.17 -6.05 -3.72
CA GLY A 166 -14.15 -5.49 -2.84
C GLY A 166 -14.66 -4.24 -2.15
N LEU A 167 -14.26 -4.06 -0.89
CA LEU A 167 -14.51 -2.87 -0.09
C LEU A 167 -13.29 -2.54 0.76
N ASP A 168 -13.13 -1.26 1.07
CA ASP A 168 -12.07 -0.65 1.87
C ASP A 168 -12.60 0.52 2.72
#